data_AF-A0A3D3X2W1-F1
#
_entry.id   AF-A0A3D3X2W1-F1
#
_cell.length_a   1.000
_cell.length_b   1.000
_cell.length_c   1.000
_cell.angle_alpha   90.00
_cell.angle_beta   90.00
_cell.angle_gamma   90.00
#
_symmetry.space_group_name_H-M   'P 1'
#
loop_
_entity.id
_entity.type
_entity.pdbx_description
1 polymer ?
#
loop_
_entity_poly.entity_id
_entity_poly.type
_entity_poly.pdbx_seq_one_letter_code
_entity_poly.pdbx_strand_id
1 'polypeptide(L)'
;MTDNSETEDKTAADLVEPEEESKTEEKSIIIASDLFPEQLLIVPLYDRPLFPKMMLPVIISDEELEEHMMKVMKDSLKYIGLVFSFRENEEDEGKLSRTGVVAKIVQASKQANAPLQVVVQVMERFEIVKLQKKQPVMQARVRYWYDQDPGSEEELKAYSVSIINAIKELVQLNPLFKEELGLLMGRVNLKEPGTLADFSASMTTASGKELQKILETRRIKQRIEKALILLKHELEVSKLQSRISHKIEERMSQQQREFFLREQLKEIKKELGLTKEGKETEVEKFLARIRKLKLTEEAQERIDEEIEKLKLIEPASPEYNVSRAYLDWLTILPWGVYSKDYFDLK
;
A
#
# COMPACT_ATOMS: atom_id res chain seq x y z
N MET A 1 -25.38 101.49 26.58
CA MET A 1 -24.40 101.98 25.60
C MET A 1 -23.22 102.50 26.38
N THR A 2 -22.19 101.67 26.50
CA THR A 2 -20.88 102.00 27.07
C THR A 2 -19.91 101.02 26.44
N ASP A 3 -19.17 101.51 25.45
CA ASP A 3 -17.88 100.98 25.04
C ASP A 3 -16.87 101.23 26.17
N ASN A 4 -15.99 100.27 26.44
CA ASN A 4 -14.55 100.52 26.30
C ASN A 4 -13.75 99.22 26.39
N SER A 5 -12.80 99.13 25.47
CA SER A 5 -11.68 98.20 25.36
C SER A 5 -10.60 98.40 26.43
N GLU A 6 -9.53 97.59 26.33
CA GLU A 6 -8.24 97.55 27.05
C GLU A 6 -8.18 96.37 28.05
N THR A 7 -7.15 95.53 28.12
CA THR A 7 -5.79 95.50 27.54
C THR A 7 -5.20 94.08 27.73
N GLU A 8 -4.28 93.70 26.85
CA GLU A 8 -3.41 92.53 26.95
C GLU A 8 -2.37 92.69 28.09
N ASP A 9 -1.97 91.61 28.78
CA ASP A 9 -0.69 90.90 28.55
C ASP A 9 -0.22 90.08 29.78
N LYS A 10 0.35 88.91 29.45
CA LYS A 10 1.16 87.89 30.15
C LYS A 10 1.51 87.99 31.64
N THR A 11 1.52 86.83 32.31
CA THR A 11 2.73 86.27 32.99
C THR A 11 2.56 84.82 33.46
N ALA A 12 3.67 84.08 33.38
CA ALA A 12 4.09 82.88 34.15
C ALA A 12 3.26 81.58 33.98
N ALA A 13 3.78 80.54 33.30
CA ALA A 13 4.88 79.64 33.67
C ALA A 13 4.51 78.56 34.71
N ASP A 14 4.72 77.30 34.29
CA ASP A 14 4.87 76.06 35.05
C ASP A 14 3.69 75.51 35.87
N LEU A 15 3.13 74.40 35.38
CA LEU A 15 3.22 73.07 36.01
C LEU A 15 2.56 72.03 35.11
N VAL A 16 3.40 71.41 34.27
CA VAL A 16 3.09 70.13 33.60
C VAL A 16 3.88 69.08 34.34
N GLU A 17 3.17 68.13 34.97
CA GLU A 17 3.50 66.70 34.97
C GLU A 17 2.31 65.91 35.57
N PRO A 18 2.20 64.59 35.25
CA PRO A 18 1.01 64.04 34.62
C PRO A 18 0.40 62.91 35.47
N GLU A 19 -0.83 62.45 35.19
CA GLU A 19 -1.21 61.09 35.62
C GLU A 19 -2.35 60.51 34.76
N GLU A 20 -1.91 59.59 33.89
CA GLU A 20 -2.56 58.35 33.47
C GLU A 20 -3.96 58.43 32.84
N GLU A 21 -3.97 58.72 31.53
CA GLU A 21 -4.98 58.16 30.64
C GLU A 21 -4.92 56.63 30.72
N SER A 22 -5.95 56.04 31.33
CA SER A 22 -6.23 54.62 31.31
C SER A 22 -6.40 54.13 29.87
N LYS A 23 -5.29 53.75 29.24
CA LYS A 23 -5.30 52.82 28.11
C LYS A 23 -5.93 51.54 28.63
N THR A 24 -7.22 51.42 28.35
CA THR A 24 -7.94 50.17 28.52
C THR A 24 -7.30 49.24 27.51
N GLU A 25 -6.31 48.47 27.98
CA GLU A 25 -5.81 47.31 27.27
C GLU A 25 -7.04 46.47 26.95
N GLU A 26 -7.42 46.47 25.68
CA GLU A 26 -8.30 45.46 25.13
C GLU A 26 -7.61 44.13 25.40
N LYS A 27 -7.94 43.53 26.55
CA LYS A 27 -7.68 42.12 26.83
C LYS A 27 -8.41 41.37 25.74
N SER A 28 -7.71 41.13 24.63
CA SER A 28 -8.07 40.12 23.65
C SER A 28 -8.38 38.88 24.47
N ILE A 29 -9.63 38.47 24.47
CA ILE A 29 -10.08 37.27 25.17
C ILE A 29 -9.39 36.13 24.43
N ILE A 30 -8.23 35.71 24.94
CA ILE A 30 -7.56 34.51 24.51
C ILE A 30 -8.53 33.40 24.91
N ILE A 31 -9.28 32.89 23.94
CA ILE A 31 -10.04 31.65 24.09
C ILE A 31 -9.05 30.68 24.73
N ALA A 32 -9.42 30.06 25.85
CA ALA A 32 -8.62 29.05 26.52
C ALA A 32 -8.40 27.87 25.55
N SER A 33 -7.48 28.03 24.61
CA SER A 33 -6.88 26.95 23.85
C SER A 33 -6.20 26.11 24.91
N ASP A 34 -6.62 24.86 25.06
CA ASP A 34 -5.95 23.84 25.87
C ASP A 34 -4.44 24.11 25.86
N LEU A 35 -3.90 24.67 26.95
CA LEU A 35 -2.47 24.89 27.08
C LEU A 35 -1.86 23.49 27.11
N PHE A 36 -1.31 23.07 25.98
CA PHE A 36 -0.65 21.78 25.91
C PHE A 36 0.54 21.81 26.87
N PRO A 37 0.80 20.70 27.59
CA PRO A 37 1.81 20.69 28.63
C PRO A 37 3.21 20.87 28.02
N GLU A 38 4.00 21.81 28.57
CA GLU A 38 5.37 22.06 28.08
C GLU A 38 6.29 20.83 28.19
N GLN A 39 5.94 19.88 29.05
CA GLN A 39 6.64 18.62 29.23
C GLN A 39 5.75 17.47 28.79
N LEU A 40 6.24 16.68 27.85
CA LEU A 40 5.57 15.49 27.34
C LEU A 40 6.38 14.23 27.60
N LEU A 41 5.67 13.15 27.93
CA LEU A 41 6.18 11.79 27.82
C LEU A 41 6.35 11.44 26.34
N ILE A 42 7.55 11.05 25.93
CA ILE A 42 7.87 10.74 24.55
C ILE A 42 7.76 9.24 24.30
N VAL A 43 6.90 8.88 23.36
CA VAL A 43 6.73 7.52 22.84
C VAL A 43 7.38 7.47 21.45
N PRO A 44 8.41 6.63 21.26
CA PRO A 44 9.02 6.44 19.95
C PRO A 44 8.10 5.66 19.02
N LEU A 45 7.96 6.13 17.78
CA LEU A 45 7.30 5.43 16.69
C LEU A 45 8.34 4.94 15.70
N TYR A 46 8.28 3.67 15.31
CA TYR A 46 9.32 3.05 14.49
C TYR A 46 8.93 2.88 13.02
N ASP A 47 7.63 2.71 12.73
CA ASP A 47 7.19 2.43 11.36
C ASP A 47 6.94 3.72 10.57
N ARG A 48 6.09 4.60 11.11
CA ARG A 48 5.70 5.85 10.45
C ARG A 48 5.37 6.96 11.45
N PRO A 49 5.68 8.23 11.13
CA PRO A 49 5.18 9.35 11.89
C PRO A 49 3.66 9.47 11.74
N LEU A 50 3.00 10.09 12.72
CA LEU A 50 1.59 10.43 12.65
C LEU A 50 1.41 11.92 12.36
N PHE A 51 0.28 12.27 11.75
CA PHE A 51 -0.05 13.64 11.38
C PHE A 51 -1.15 14.23 12.27
N PRO A 52 -1.18 15.56 12.47
CA PRO A 52 -2.23 16.25 13.22
C PRO A 52 -3.65 15.96 12.72
N LYS A 53 -4.63 16.11 13.63
CA LYS A 53 -6.07 15.90 13.43
C LYS A 53 -6.48 14.47 13.08
N MET A 54 -5.57 13.50 13.16
CA MET A 54 -5.87 12.07 12.98
C MET A 54 -6.22 11.39 14.31
N MET A 55 -6.97 10.29 14.25
CA MET A 55 -7.21 9.41 15.39
C MET A 55 -6.88 7.98 15.00
N LEU A 56 -5.90 7.38 15.65
CA LEU A 56 -5.36 6.08 15.29
C LEU A 56 -5.02 5.27 16.55
N PRO A 57 -5.13 3.94 16.51
CA PRO A 57 -4.58 3.10 17.56
C PRO A 57 -3.05 3.06 17.45
N VAL A 58 -2.36 3.24 18.57
CA VAL A 58 -0.91 3.07 18.73
C VAL A 58 -0.67 1.88 19.62
N ILE A 59 0.17 0.97 19.14
CA ILE A 59 0.60 -0.23 19.88
C ILE A 59 1.92 0.10 20.57
N ILE A 60 1.98 -0.12 21.87
CA ILE A 60 3.18 0.05 22.68
C ILE A 60 3.57 -1.34 23.15
N SER A 61 4.76 -1.80 22.78
CA SER A 61 5.26 -3.15 23.08
C SER A 61 6.38 -3.16 24.12
N ASP A 62 6.85 -1.99 24.54
CA ASP A 62 7.93 -1.86 25.52
C ASP A 62 7.33 -1.95 26.93
N GLU A 63 7.72 -3.00 27.66
CA GLU A 63 7.17 -3.36 28.97
C GLU A 63 7.38 -2.24 30.01
N GLU A 64 8.51 -1.52 29.94
CA GLU A 64 8.80 -0.42 30.85
C GLU A 64 7.90 0.80 30.57
N LEU A 65 7.71 1.12 29.29
CA LEU A 65 6.80 2.19 28.85
C LEU A 65 5.33 1.84 29.16
N GLU A 66 4.94 0.58 28.97
CA GLU A 66 3.60 0.10 29.29
C GLU A 66 3.28 0.29 30.78
N GLU A 67 4.17 -0.17 31.66
CA GLU A 67 3.95 -0.09 33.10
C GLU A 67 3.89 1.38 33.56
N HIS A 68 4.77 2.23 33.02
CA HIS A 68 4.77 3.65 33.33
C HIS A 68 3.50 4.35 32.81
N MET A 69 3.07 4.06 31.58
CA MET A 69 1.84 4.64 31.03
C MET A 69 0.61 4.20 31.82
N MET A 70 0.52 2.95 32.25
CA MET A 70 -0.59 2.46 33.08
C MET A 70 -0.62 3.11 34.48
N LYS A 71 0.54 3.41 35.06
CA LYS A 71 0.64 4.18 36.32
C LYS A 71 0.17 5.62 36.10
N VAL A 72 0.72 6.29 35.09
CA VAL A 72 0.54 7.72 34.87
C VAL A 72 -0.82 8.07 34.22
N MET A 73 -1.45 7.14 33.50
CA MET A 73 -2.85 7.26 33.05
C MET A 73 -3.84 7.34 34.22
N LYS A 74 -3.56 6.67 35.35
CA LYS A 74 -4.42 6.75 36.56
C LYS A 74 -4.32 8.11 37.24
N ASP A 75 -3.16 8.76 37.14
CA ASP A 75 -2.86 10.01 37.83
C ASP A 75 -3.24 11.29 37.05
N SER A 76 -3.76 11.17 35.81
CA SER A 76 -4.28 12.22 34.90
C SER A 76 -3.47 12.51 33.63
N LEU A 77 -2.67 11.57 33.11
CA LEU A 77 -1.99 11.77 31.81
C LEU A 77 -2.99 11.85 30.66
N LYS A 78 -3.22 13.06 30.16
CA LYS A 78 -4.11 13.33 29.01
C LYS A 78 -3.36 13.39 27.68
N TYR A 79 -2.08 13.75 27.68
CA TYR A 79 -1.30 14.01 26.48
C TYR A 79 0.04 13.26 26.49
N ILE A 80 0.44 12.77 25.32
CA ILE A 80 1.74 12.14 25.05
C ILE A 80 2.37 12.79 23.81
N GLY A 81 3.69 12.75 23.72
CA GLY A 81 4.42 13.15 22.52
C GLY A 81 4.81 11.91 21.72
N LEU A 82 4.40 11.86 20.47
CA LEU A 82 4.77 10.80 19.54
C LEU A 82 5.89 11.30 18.63
N VAL A 83 7.00 10.58 18.57
CA VAL A 83 8.19 11.01 17.83
C VAL A 83 8.72 9.86 17.00
N PHE A 84 8.98 10.11 15.72
CA PHE A 84 9.54 9.09 14.83
C PHE A 84 11.01 8.79 15.18
N SER A 85 11.34 7.51 15.30
CA SER A 85 12.67 6.99 15.56
C SER A 85 13.17 6.22 14.35
N PHE A 86 14.40 6.52 13.92
CA PHE A 86 15.04 5.79 12.83
C PHE A 86 15.50 4.41 13.32
N ARG A 87 15.28 3.37 12.52
CA ARG A 87 15.70 1.97 12.78
C ARG A 87 16.45 1.32 11.60
N GLU A 88 16.69 2.05 10.53
CA GLU A 88 17.18 1.45 9.28
C GLU A 88 18.69 1.12 9.27
N ASN A 89 19.51 1.75 10.14
CA ASN A 89 20.96 1.55 10.20
C ASN A 89 21.46 1.44 11.65
N GLU A 90 22.49 0.63 11.91
CA GLU A 90 23.14 0.46 13.24
C GLU A 90 23.60 1.79 13.87
N GLU A 91 23.96 2.80 13.06
CA GLU A 91 24.39 4.13 13.54
C GLU A 91 23.23 5.07 13.94
N ASP A 92 22.03 4.85 13.39
CA ASP A 92 20.85 5.70 13.60
C ASP A 92 19.82 5.03 14.55
N GLU A 93 20.11 3.83 15.04
CA GLU A 93 19.20 3.04 15.85
C GLU A 93 18.91 3.76 17.18
N GLY A 94 17.64 4.15 17.37
CA GLY A 94 17.17 4.88 18.55
C GLY A 94 17.38 6.40 18.50
N LYS A 95 17.77 6.95 17.34
CA LYS A 95 17.80 8.40 17.14
C LYS A 95 16.38 8.93 16.92
N LEU A 96 15.94 9.79 17.84
CA LEU A 96 14.66 10.47 17.74
C LEU A 96 14.73 11.66 16.78
N SER A 97 13.67 11.83 16.01
CA SER A 97 13.47 13.04 15.19
C SER A 97 13.27 14.27 16.07
N ARG A 98 13.65 15.45 15.56
CA ARG A 98 13.50 16.72 16.31
C ARG A 98 12.05 17.17 16.41
N THR A 99 11.24 16.84 15.42
CA THR A 99 9.82 17.19 15.35
C THR A 99 8.96 15.97 15.60
N GLY A 100 7.92 16.13 16.40
CA GLY A 100 6.91 15.13 16.69
C GLY A 100 5.52 15.73 16.75
N VAL A 101 4.56 14.93 17.21
CA VAL A 101 3.16 15.34 17.36
C VAL A 101 2.65 15.05 18.75
N VAL A 102 1.94 16.02 19.33
CA VAL A 102 1.25 15.83 20.60
C VAL A 102 -0.05 15.10 20.32
N ALA A 103 -0.31 14.04 21.07
CA ALA A 103 -1.52 13.25 20.96
C ALA A 103 -2.24 13.16 22.30
N LYS A 104 -3.55 13.37 22.28
CA LYS A 104 -4.43 13.16 23.42
C LYS A 104 -4.81 11.69 23.51
N ILE A 105 -4.67 11.10 24.67
CA ILE A 105 -5.12 9.73 24.93
C ILE A 105 -6.65 9.75 25.02
N VAL A 106 -7.32 8.98 24.16
CA VAL A 106 -8.78 8.84 24.15
C VAL A 106 -9.19 7.59 24.93
N GLN A 107 -8.52 6.48 24.65
CA GLN A 107 -8.80 5.19 25.27
C GLN A 107 -7.51 4.37 25.34
N ALA A 108 -7.35 3.59 26.40
CA ALA A 108 -6.30 2.60 26.53
C ALA A 108 -6.91 1.26 26.91
N SER A 109 -6.52 0.20 26.22
CA SER A 109 -6.96 -1.17 26.50
C SER A 109 -5.75 -2.09 26.51
N LYS A 110 -5.61 -2.85 27.59
CA LYS A 110 -4.66 -3.96 27.70
C LYS A 110 -5.44 -5.27 27.68
N GLN A 111 -5.25 -6.07 26.64
CA GLN A 111 -5.79 -7.44 26.61
C GLN A 111 -4.79 -8.39 27.28
N ALA A 112 -5.27 -9.50 27.85
CA ALA A 112 -4.39 -10.51 28.44
C ALA A 112 -3.43 -11.06 27.38
N ASN A 113 -2.12 -11.03 27.65
CA ASN A 113 -1.03 -11.41 26.73
C ASN A 113 -0.89 -10.60 25.42
N ALA A 114 -1.47 -9.39 25.33
CA ALA A 114 -1.27 -8.50 24.18
C ALA A 114 -0.57 -7.20 24.59
N PRO A 115 0.19 -6.56 23.69
CA PRO A 115 0.80 -5.25 23.93
C PRO A 115 -0.28 -4.20 24.20
N LEU A 116 0.07 -3.15 24.93
CA LEU A 116 -0.85 -2.06 25.25
C LEU A 116 -1.32 -1.35 23.97
N GLN A 117 -2.63 -1.32 23.74
CA GLN A 117 -3.24 -0.56 22.65
C GLN A 117 -3.84 0.73 23.18
N VAL A 118 -3.38 1.87 22.65
CA VAL A 118 -3.85 3.19 23.02
C VAL A 118 -4.41 3.90 21.79
N VAL A 119 -5.69 4.25 21.84
CA VAL A 119 -6.31 5.11 20.84
C VAL A 119 -5.97 6.54 21.18
N VAL A 120 -5.30 7.22 20.24
CA VAL A 120 -4.82 8.59 20.43
C VAL A 120 -5.42 9.51 19.37
N GLN A 121 -5.74 10.73 19.77
CA GLN A 121 -6.10 11.82 18.87
C GLN A 121 -4.91 12.76 18.73
N VAL A 122 -4.33 12.83 17.53
CA VAL A 122 -3.19 13.69 17.25
C VAL A 122 -3.67 15.13 17.12
N MET A 123 -3.06 16.05 17.87
CA MET A 123 -3.54 17.43 18.03
C MET A 123 -2.71 18.41 17.18
N GLU A 124 -1.45 18.62 17.54
CA GLU A 124 -0.56 19.61 16.95
C GLU A 124 0.88 19.10 16.84
N ARG A 125 1.68 19.78 16.03
CA ARG A 125 3.12 19.53 15.92
C ARG A 125 3.88 20.17 17.07
N PHE A 126 4.99 19.57 17.45
CA PHE A 126 5.95 20.19 18.34
C PHE A 126 7.39 19.90 17.93
N GLU A 127 8.30 20.73 18.40
CA GLU A 127 9.74 20.52 18.33
C GLU A 127 10.30 20.23 19.72
N ILE A 128 11.21 19.26 19.81
CA ILE A 128 11.92 18.91 21.04
C ILE A 128 12.97 19.98 21.32
N VAL A 129 12.79 20.76 22.39
CA VAL A 129 13.76 21.77 22.84
C VAL A 129 14.83 21.13 23.71
N LYS A 130 14.43 20.25 24.62
CA LYS A 130 15.36 19.55 25.52
C LYS A 130 14.83 18.16 25.86
N LEU A 131 15.60 17.14 25.52
CA LEU A 131 15.32 15.76 25.92
C LEU A 131 15.85 15.52 27.35
N GLN A 132 14.97 15.09 28.24
CA GLN A 132 15.29 14.65 29.59
C GLN A 132 15.09 13.13 29.65
N LYS A 133 16.18 12.38 29.51
CA LYS A 133 16.15 10.92 29.72
C LYS A 133 16.12 10.67 31.23
N LYS A 134 14.96 10.30 31.78
CA LYS A 134 14.83 9.75 33.14
C LYS A 134 14.41 8.29 33.01
N GLN A 135 15.33 7.35 33.10
CA GLN A 135 14.97 5.92 33.11
C GLN A 135 13.85 5.68 34.15
N PRO A 136 12.75 4.98 33.80
CA PRO A 136 12.56 4.16 32.60
C PRO A 136 11.96 4.85 31.36
N VAL A 137 11.61 6.15 31.41
CA VAL A 137 10.89 6.82 30.31
C VAL A 137 11.52 8.11 29.80
N MET A 138 11.31 8.39 28.51
CA MET A 138 11.80 9.64 27.92
C MET A 138 10.81 10.77 28.16
N GLN A 139 11.25 11.86 28.78
CA GLN A 139 10.48 13.09 28.87
C GLN A 139 11.17 14.18 28.04
N ALA A 140 10.41 15.05 27.38
CA ALA A 140 10.97 16.17 26.65
C ALA A 140 10.24 17.46 26.96
N ARG A 141 11.00 18.55 27.04
CA ARG A 141 10.42 19.90 26.94
C ARG A 141 10.21 20.20 25.47
N VAL A 142 8.99 20.59 25.12
CA VAL A 142 8.55 20.76 23.74
C VAL A 142 8.11 22.19 23.47
N ARG A 143 8.18 22.60 22.20
CA ARG A 143 7.64 23.87 21.70
C ARG A 143 6.66 23.59 20.57
N TYR A 144 5.42 24.01 20.74
CA TYR A 144 4.36 23.78 19.76
C TYR A 144 4.54 24.65 18.52
N TRP A 145 4.21 24.05 17.37
CA TRP A 145 4.13 24.75 16.10
C TRP A 145 2.67 25.01 15.80
N TYR A 146 2.34 26.29 15.65
CA TYR A 146 1.08 26.72 15.09
C TYR A 146 1.35 27.17 13.66
N ASP A 147 0.48 26.77 12.74
CA ASP A 147 0.56 27.19 11.35
C ASP A 147 0.37 28.73 11.32
N GLN A 148 1.43 29.45 10.99
CA GLN A 148 1.44 30.90 10.86
C GLN A 148 1.59 31.22 9.38
N ASP A 149 0.54 31.82 8.81
CA ASP A 149 0.41 32.28 7.43
C ASP A 149 0.29 31.16 6.36
N PRO A 150 -0.89 30.97 5.75
CA PRO A 150 -1.05 30.03 4.64
C PRO A 150 -0.22 30.42 3.39
N GLY A 151 0.14 31.69 3.21
CA GLY A 151 0.73 32.20 1.97
C GLY A 151 -0.36 32.54 0.93
N SER A 152 -0.03 32.47 -0.37
CA SER A 152 -0.97 32.83 -1.44
C SER A 152 -2.18 31.88 -1.48
N GLU A 153 -3.36 32.43 -1.17
CA GLU A 153 -4.60 31.67 -1.06
C GLU A 153 -5.01 31.02 -2.40
N GLU A 154 -4.71 31.66 -3.53
CA GLU A 154 -5.03 31.15 -4.87
C GLU A 154 -4.20 29.92 -5.25
N GLU A 155 -2.90 29.95 -5.01
CA GLU A 155 -2.01 28.82 -5.29
C GLU A 155 -2.38 27.62 -4.41
N LEU A 156 -2.62 27.86 -3.12
CA LEU A 156 -3.03 26.80 -2.19
C LEU A 156 -4.38 26.18 -2.56
N LYS A 157 -5.33 26.98 -3.08
CA LYS A 157 -6.59 26.44 -3.61
C LYS A 157 -6.34 25.53 -4.81
N ALA A 158 -5.46 25.92 -5.74
CA ALA A 158 -5.12 25.08 -6.89
C ALA A 158 -4.47 23.73 -6.48
N TYR A 159 -3.54 23.77 -5.51
CA TYR A 159 -2.97 22.55 -4.93
C TYR A 159 -4.02 21.70 -4.23
N SER A 160 -4.91 22.32 -3.47
CA SER A 160 -5.97 21.62 -2.73
C SER A 160 -6.93 20.89 -3.69
N VAL A 161 -7.36 21.55 -4.77
CA VAL A 161 -8.17 20.92 -5.82
C VAL A 161 -7.44 19.74 -6.46
N SER A 162 -6.14 19.90 -6.73
CA SER A 162 -5.31 18.83 -7.30
C SER A 162 -5.22 17.62 -6.39
N ILE A 163 -5.02 17.81 -5.08
CA ILE A 163 -5.01 16.74 -4.07
C ILE A 163 -6.37 16.06 -4.00
N ILE A 164 -7.46 16.81 -3.93
CA ILE A 164 -8.82 16.24 -3.86
C ILE A 164 -9.11 15.37 -5.09
N ASN A 165 -8.70 15.81 -6.28
CA ASN A 165 -8.87 15.03 -7.51
C ASN A 165 -8.03 13.75 -7.49
N ALA A 166 -6.77 13.82 -7.03
CA ALA A 166 -5.93 12.64 -6.88
C ALA A 166 -6.48 11.62 -5.86
N ILE A 167 -7.00 12.10 -4.73
CA ILE A 167 -7.67 11.24 -3.73
C ILE A 167 -8.91 10.57 -4.33
N LYS A 168 -9.75 11.31 -5.08
CA LYS A 168 -10.92 10.74 -5.75
C LYS A 168 -10.54 9.62 -6.72
N GLU A 169 -9.46 9.81 -7.48
CA GLU A 169 -8.98 8.78 -8.41
C GLU A 169 -8.43 7.56 -7.68
N LEU A 170 -7.67 7.74 -6.59
CA LEU A 170 -7.19 6.64 -5.74
C LEU A 170 -8.32 5.78 -5.18
N VAL A 171 -9.41 6.40 -4.73
CA VAL A 171 -10.58 5.69 -4.17
C VAL A 171 -11.30 4.86 -5.22
N GLN A 172 -11.30 5.32 -6.48
CA GLN A 172 -11.90 4.56 -7.59
C GLN A 172 -11.06 3.34 -7.95
N LEU A 173 -9.74 3.43 -7.80
CA LEU A 173 -8.82 2.35 -8.13
C LEU A 173 -8.74 1.28 -7.04
N ASN A 174 -8.84 1.65 -5.77
CA ASN A 174 -8.76 0.72 -4.66
C ASN A 174 -9.83 1.01 -3.58
N PRO A 175 -10.83 0.12 -3.43
CA PRO A 175 -11.89 0.25 -2.43
C PRO A 175 -11.40 0.33 -0.97
N LEU A 176 -10.20 -0.18 -0.65
CA LEU A 176 -9.63 -0.08 0.70
C LEU A 176 -9.41 1.38 1.12
N PHE A 177 -9.00 2.25 0.20
CA PHE A 177 -8.89 3.69 0.48
C PHE A 177 -10.25 4.32 0.78
N LYS A 178 -11.35 3.78 0.25
CA LYS A 178 -12.70 4.28 0.55
C LYS A 178 -13.06 4.11 2.02
N GLU A 179 -12.70 2.97 2.61
CA GLU A 179 -12.94 2.68 4.02
C GLU A 179 -12.08 3.58 4.91
N GLU A 180 -10.79 3.70 4.59
CA GLU A 180 -9.85 4.56 5.30
C GLU A 180 -10.25 6.04 5.23
N LEU A 181 -10.71 6.49 4.07
CA LEU A 181 -11.32 7.81 3.92
C LEU A 181 -12.60 7.98 4.75
N GLY A 182 -13.47 6.97 4.82
CA GLY A 182 -14.69 7.03 5.62
C GLY A 182 -14.40 7.24 7.11
N LEU A 183 -13.35 6.59 7.62
CA LEU A 183 -12.90 6.72 9.01
C LEU A 183 -12.34 8.11 9.33
N LEU A 184 -11.74 8.79 8.33
CA LEU A 184 -11.04 10.05 8.51
C LEU A 184 -11.86 11.29 8.10
N MET A 185 -12.74 11.18 7.09
CA MET A 185 -13.55 12.30 6.58
C MET A 185 -14.55 12.85 7.60
N GLY A 186 -15.00 12.05 8.58
CA GLY A 186 -15.91 12.52 9.61
C GLY A 186 -15.33 13.58 10.56
N ARG A 187 -14.00 13.84 10.50
CA ARG A 187 -13.28 14.65 11.50
C ARG A 187 -12.23 15.61 10.92
N VAL A 188 -11.92 15.50 9.63
CA VAL A 188 -10.92 16.33 8.96
C VAL A 188 -11.60 17.47 8.20
N ASN A 189 -11.25 18.72 8.52
CA ASN A 189 -11.69 19.88 7.77
C ASN A 189 -10.87 20.02 6.47
N LEU A 190 -11.38 19.45 5.37
CA LEU A 190 -10.73 19.49 4.05
C LEU A 190 -10.64 20.89 3.43
N LYS A 191 -11.19 21.92 4.08
CA LYS A 191 -11.07 23.32 3.64
C LYS A 191 -9.72 23.93 4.00
N GLU A 192 -9.01 23.37 4.97
CA GLU A 192 -7.71 23.88 5.40
C GLU A 192 -6.59 23.18 4.61
N PRO A 193 -5.77 23.93 3.85
CA PRO A 193 -4.74 23.35 3.00
C PRO A 193 -3.65 22.64 3.81
N GLY A 194 -3.35 23.13 5.01
CA GLY A 194 -2.39 22.50 5.93
C GLY A 194 -2.85 21.11 6.37
N THR A 195 -4.12 20.99 6.77
CA THR A 195 -4.75 19.74 7.19
C THR A 195 -4.92 18.78 6.01
N LEU A 196 -5.20 19.30 4.81
CA LEU A 196 -5.28 18.50 3.58
C LEU A 196 -3.92 17.91 3.16
N ALA A 197 -2.83 18.68 3.31
CA ALA A 197 -1.48 18.19 3.06
C ALA A 197 -1.11 17.03 4.00
N ASP A 198 -1.46 17.19 5.28
CA ASP A 198 -1.22 16.19 6.32
C ASP A 198 -2.03 14.91 6.08
N PHE A 199 -3.28 15.10 5.70
CA PHE A 199 -4.18 14.02 5.34
C PHE A 199 -3.69 13.26 4.11
N SER A 200 -3.33 13.95 3.03
CA SER A 200 -2.82 13.32 1.83
C SER A 200 -1.53 12.56 2.07
N ALA A 201 -0.59 13.10 2.87
CA ALA A 201 0.62 12.38 3.26
C ALA A 201 0.30 11.08 4.02
N SER A 202 -0.69 11.11 4.92
CA SER A 202 -1.09 9.94 5.70
C SER A 202 -1.71 8.80 4.87
N MET A 203 -2.24 9.11 3.68
CA MET A 203 -2.79 8.12 2.75
C MET A 203 -1.75 7.46 1.85
N THR A 204 -0.51 7.95 1.85
CA THR A 204 0.55 7.38 1.00
C THR A 204 1.27 6.23 1.68
N THR A 205 1.83 5.31 0.88
CA THR A 205 2.69 4.22 1.35
C THR A 205 4.18 4.60 1.35
N ALA A 206 4.47 5.91 1.37
CA ALA A 206 5.82 6.44 1.35
C ALA A 206 6.64 6.04 2.59
N SER A 207 7.98 6.12 2.47
CA SER A 207 8.87 5.76 3.56
C SER A 207 8.69 6.66 4.78
N GLY A 208 8.88 6.12 6.00
CA GLY A 208 8.79 6.90 7.23
C GLY A 208 9.70 8.15 7.23
N LYS A 209 10.86 8.07 6.55
CA LYS A 209 11.78 9.18 6.31
C LYS A 209 11.17 10.31 5.47
N GLU A 210 10.46 9.98 4.40
CA GLU A 210 9.81 10.98 3.54
C GLU A 210 8.61 11.64 4.24
N LEU A 211 7.81 10.84 4.96
CA LEU A 211 6.72 11.36 5.77
C LEU A 211 7.24 12.28 6.88
N GLN A 212 8.36 11.94 7.51
CA GLN A 212 8.99 12.79 8.52
C GLN A 212 9.46 14.13 7.93
N LYS A 213 10.00 14.14 6.70
CA LYS A 213 10.35 15.40 6.00
C LYS A 213 9.13 16.30 5.78
N ILE A 214 7.95 15.72 5.55
CA ILE A 214 6.69 16.49 5.45
C ILE A 214 6.31 17.03 6.83
N LEU A 215 6.37 16.20 7.88
CA LEU A 215 6.06 16.61 9.25
C LEU A 215 6.94 17.77 9.73
N GLU A 216 8.23 17.76 9.36
CA GLU A 216 9.22 18.80 9.67
C GLU A 216 9.05 20.08 8.82
N THR A 217 8.26 20.04 7.75
CA THR A 217 8.07 21.20 6.88
C THR A 217 7.06 22.18 7.51
N ARG A 218 7.57 23.29 8.03
CA ARG A 218 6.77 24.32 8.71
C ARG A 218 5.87 25.14 7.76
N ARG A 219 6.32 25.43 6.54
CA ARG A 219 5.56 26.24 5.57
C ARG A 219 4.47 25.42 4.89
N ILE A 220 3.21 25.85 4.96
CA ILE A 220 2.07 25.14 4.38
C ILE A 220 2.24 24.91 2.87
N LYS A 221 2.65 25.94 2.10
CA LYS A 221 2.88 25.82 0.65
C LYS A 221 3.88 24.70 0.30
N GLN A 222 5.01 24.66 0.98
CA GLN A 222 6.02 23.62 0.73
C GLN A 222 5.52 22.23 1.19
N ARG A 223 4.72 22.20 2.25
CA ARG A 223 4.13 20.97 2.79
C ARG A 223 3.13 20.36 1.80
N ILE A 224 2.22 21.16 1.26
CA ILE A 224 1.20 20.71 0.29
C ILE A 224 1.82 20.29 -1.05
N GLU A 225 2.87 20.98 -1.51
CA GLU A 225 3.62 20.58 -2.70
C GLU A 225 4.28 19.21 -2.53
N LYS A 226 5.00 18.99 -1.42
CA LYS A 226 5.63 17.69 -1.12
C LYS A 226 4.61 16.57 -0.97
N ALA A 227 3.51 16.83 -0.27
CA ALA A 227 2.44 15.86 -0.09
C ALA A 227 1.79 15.48 -1.42
N LEU A 228 1.54 16.45 -2.30
CA LEU A 228 1.01 16.19 -3.64
C LEU A 228 1.95 15.33 -4.49
N ILE A 229 3.27 15.53 -4.40
CA ILE A 229 4.24 14.70 -5.12
C ILE A 229 4.15 13.24 -4.67
N LEU A 230 4.16 12.99 -3.35
CA LEU A 230 4.01 11.63 -2.82
C LEU A 230 2.67 11.01 -3.20
N LEU A 231 1.60 11.78 -3.14
CA LEU A 231 0.26 11.32 -3.50
C LEU A 231 0.15 10.95 -4.99
N LYS A 232 0.79 11.72 -5.87
CA LYS A 232 0.84 11.39 -7.31
C LYS A 232 1.64 10.13 -7.58
N HIS A 233 2.76 9.94 -6.88
CA HIS A 233 3.52 8.70 -6.97
C HIS A 233 2.69 7.49 -6.51
N GLU A 234 1.98 7.61 -5.38
CA GLU A 234 1.06 6.57 -4.89
C GLU A 234 -0.03 6.24 -5.93
N LEU A 235 -0.61 7.28 -6.55
CA LEU A 235 -1.61 7.12 -7.60
C LEU A 235 -1.06 6.38 -8.84
N GLU A 236 0.18 6.65 -9.25
CA GLU A 236 0.83 5.92 -10.34
C GLU A 236 1.07 4.45 -9.99
N VAL A 237 1.52 4.17 -8.77
CA VAL A 237 1.68 2.80 -8.26
C VAL A 237 0.33 2.06 -8.25
N SER A 238 -0.72 2.69 -7.73
CA SER A 238 -2.07 2.12 -7.69
C SER A 238 -2.63 1.83 -9.09
N LYS A 239 -2.41 2.74 -10.05
CA LYS A 239 -2.77 2.51 -11.47
C LYS A 239 -2.03 1.31 -12.05
N LEU A 240 -0.75 1.16 -11.75
CA LEU A 240 0.05 0.04 -12.22
C LEU A 240 -0.44 -1.29 -11.61
N GLN A 241 -0.71 -1.31 -10.30
CA GLN A 241 -1.29 -2.47 -9.62
C GLN A 241 -2.64 -2.87 -10.24
N SER A 242 -3.54 -1.91 -10.46
CA SER A 242 -4.84 -2.15 -11.10
C SER A 242 -4.68 -2.76 -12.51
N ARG A 243 -3.75 -2.24 -13.32
CA ARG A 243 -3.45 -2.81 -14.65
C ARG A 243 -2.89 -4.23 -14.57
N ILE A 244 -2.06 -4.54 -13.59
CA ILE A 244 -1.53 -5.89 -13.38
C ILE A 244 -2.67 -6.84 -13.01
N SER A 245 -3.52 -6.46 -12.06
CA SER A 245 -4.69 -7.27 -11.66
C SER A 245 -5.59 -7.55 -12.85
N HIS A 246 -5.92 -6.55 -13.66
CA HIS A 246 -6.75 -6.73 -14.86
C HIS A 246 -6.11 -7.69 -15.87
N LYS A 247 -4.79 -7.58 -16.13
CA LYS A 247 -4.08 -8.51 -17.03
C LYS A 247 -4.07 -9.95 -16.51
N ILE A 248 -3.97 -10.13 -15.20
CA ILE A 248 -4.03 -11.46 -14.56
C ILE A 248 -5.44 -12.04 -14.70
N GLU A 249 -6.47 -11.24 -14.44
CA GLU A 249 -7.87 -11.63 -14.61
C GLU A 249 -8.21 -12.01 -16.06
N GLU A 250 -7.76 -11.23 -17.04
CA GLU A 250 -7.93 -11.55 -18.46
C GLU A 250 -7.28 -12.90 -18.82
N ARG A 251 -6.03 -13.13 -18.39
CA ARG A 251 -5.33 -14.39 -18.64
C ARG A 251 -6.03 -15.58 -17.97
N MET A 252 -6.47 -15.40 -16.73
CA MET A 252 -7.19 -16.43 -15.99
C MET A 252 -8.54 -16.75 -16.65
N SER A 253 -9.28 -15.73 -17.08
CA SER A 253 -10.55 -15.89 -17.81
C SER A 253 -10.35 -16.62 -19.13
N GLN A 254 -9.30 -16.28 -19.89
CA GLN A 254 -8.95 -16.99 -21.14
C GLN A 254 -8.62 -18.46 -20.88
N GLN A 255 -7.80 -18.76 -19.86
CA GLN A 255 -7.46 -20.13 -19.48
C GLN A 255 -8.67 -20.94 -19.02
N GLN A 256 -9.55 -20.35 -18.19
CA GLN A 256 -10.79 -20.98 -17.76
C GLN A 256 -11.71 -21.27 -18.95
N ARG A 257 -11.83 -20.32 -19.89
CA ARG A 257 -12.61 -20.48 -21.11
C ARG A 257 -12.05 -21.58 -22.00
N GLU A 258 -10.73 -21.63 -22.18
CA GLU A 258 -10.09 -22.68 -22.98
C GLU A 258 -10.24 -24.06 -22.34
N PHE A 259 -10.07 -24.16 -21.01
CA PHE A 259 -10.31 -25.38 -20.26
C PHE A 259 -11.75 -25.88 -20.45
N PHE A 260 -12.74 -24.99 -20.31
CA PHE A 260 -14.14 -25.33 -20.48
C PHE A 260 -14.47 -25.78 -21.91
N LEU A 261 -13.94 -25.09 -22.93
CA LEU A 261 -14.11 -25.48 -24.34
C LEU A 261 -13.48 -26.83 -24.65
N ARG A 262 -12.32 -27.16 -24.05
CA ARG A 262 -11.67 -28.47 -24.23
C ARG A 262 -12.48 -29.60 -23.61
N GLU A 263 -13.04 -29.40 -22.41
CA GLU A 263 -13.93 -30.39 -21.80
C GLU A 263 -15.23 -30.56 -22.60
N GLN A 264 -15.84 -29.47 -23.09
CA GLN A 264 -17.00 -29.56 -23.98
C GLN A 264 -16.68 -30.33 -25.27
N LEU A 265 -15.53 -30.08 -25.91
CA LEU A 265 -15.11 -30.84 -27.09
C LEU A 265 -14.89 -32.32 -26.80
N LYS A 266 -14.41 -32.65 -25.59
CA LYS A 266 -14.19 -34.03 -25.16
C LYS A 266 -15.52 -34.75 -24.92
N GLU A 267 -16.49 -34.10 -24.30
CA GLU A 267 -17.85 -34.63 -24.14
C GLU A 267 -18.55 -34.80 -25.48
N ILE A 268 -18.50 -33.80 -26.37
CA ILE A 268 -19.07 -33.89 -27.73
C ILE A 268 -18.45 -35.06 -28.51
N LYS A 269 -17.12 -35.24 -28.46
CA LYS A 269 -16.43 -36.39 -29.09
C LYS A 269 -16.87 -37.73 -28.51
N LYS A 270 -17.18 -37.78 -27.21
CA LYS A 270 -17.68 -38.98 -26.53
C LYS A 270 -19.13 -39.28 -26.92
N GLU A 271 -20.00 -38.27 -27.01
CA GLU A 271 -21.39 -38.41 -27.47
C GLU A 271 -21.49 -38.78 -28.95
N LEU A 272 -20.63 -38.21 -29.81
CA LEU A 272 -20.54 -38.55 -31.23
C LEU A 272 -19.94 -39.95 -31.50
N GLY A 273 -19.52 -40.69 -30.47
CA GLY A 273 -18.95 -42.03 -30.62
C GLY A 273 -17.53 -42.08 -31.24
N LEU A 274 -16.91 -40.92 -31.50
CA LEU A 274 -15.63 -40.78 -32.19
C LEU A 274 -14.42 -41.32 -31.40
N THR A 275 -14.58 -41.63 -30.11
CA THR A 275 -13.54 -42.28 -29.30
C THR A 275 -13.26 -43.74 -29.68
N LYS A 276 -14.11 -44.39 -30.50
CA LYS A 276 -13.94 -45.83 -30.84
C LYS A 276 -13.33 -46.13 -32.21
N GLU A 277 -13.33 -45.23 -33.19
CA GLU A 277 -13.13 -45.68 -34.59
C GLU A 277 -11.71 -45.54 -35.17
N GLY A 278 -10.79 -44.78 -34.55
CA GLY A 278 -9.46 -44.57 -35.15
C GLY A 278 -8.42 -45.64 -34.77
N LYS A 279 -8.20 -45.82 -33.47
CA LYS A 279 -7.03 -46.56 -32.94
C LYS A 279 -7.24 -48.07 -32.95
N GLU A 280 -8.41 -48.54 -32.53
CA GLU A 280 -8.74 -49.97 -32.49
C GLU A 280 -8.86 -50.56 -33.92
N THR A 281 -9.45 -49.82 -34.86
CA THR A 281 -9.61 -50.31 -36.24
C THR A 281 -8.28 -50.41 -37.01
N GLU A 282 -7.29 -49.57 -36.73
CA GLU A 282 -5.96 -49.67 -37.33
C GLU A 282 -5.16 -50.84 -36.79
N VAL A 283 -5.19 -51.06 -35.47
CA VAL A 283 -4.53 -52.21 -34.84
C VAL A 283 -5.12 -53.53 -35.36
N GLU A 284 -6.44 -53.63 -35.50
CA GLU A 284 -7.10 -54.81 -36.07
C GLU A 284 -6.69 -55.07 -37.53
N LYS A 285 -6.55 -54.01 -38.35
CA LYS A 285 -6.07 -54.13 -39.74
C LYS A 285 -4.66 -54.70 -39.82
N PHE A 286 -3.74 -54.24 -38.97
CA PHE A 286 -2.37 -54.76 -38.94
C PHE A 286 -2.34 -56.22 -38.47
N LEU A 287 -3.07 -56.57 -37.40
CA LEU A 287 -3.19 -57.95 -36.91
C LEU A 287 -3.74 -58.90 -37.99
N ALA A 288 -4.73 -58.45 -38.77
CA ALA A 288 -5.30 -59.24 -39.86
C ALA A 288 -4.31 -59.50 -41.02
N ARG A 289 -3.40 -58.55 -41.29
CA ARG A 289 -2.34 -58.72 -42.30
C ARG A 289 -1.24 -59.66 -41.81
N ILE A 290 -0.81 -59.50 -40.56
CA ILE A 290 0.25 -60.31 -39.92
C ILE A 290 -0.11 -61.79 -39.93
N ARG A 291 -1.38 -62.14 -39.65
CA ARG A 291 -1.87 -63.54 -39.67
C ARG A 291 -1.68 -64.26 -41.01
N LYS A 292 -1.51 -63.54 -42.12
CA LYS A 292 -1.35 -64.13 -43.46
C LYS A 292 0.12 -64.31 -43.87
N LEU A 293 1.07 -63.81 -43.09
CA LEU A 293 2.50 -63.81 -43.41
C LEU A 293 3.22 -64.92 -42.65
N LYS A 294 4.30 -65.46 -43.24
CA LYS A 294 5.22 -66.39 -42.56
C LYS A 294 6.44 -65.60 -42.07
N LEU A 295 6.34 -65.06 -40.87
CA LEU A 295 7.37 -64.22 -40.25
C LEU A 295 8.49 -65.08 -39.64
N THR A 296 9.69 -64.51 -39.56
CA THR A 296 10.78 -65.00 -38.71
C THR A 296 10.52 -64.60 -37.25
N GLU A 297 11.12 -65.32 -36.29
CA GLU A 297 10.94 -65.03 -34.86
C GLU A 297 11.32 -63.58 -34.49
N GLU A 298 12.46 -63.09 -35.01
CA GLU A 298 12.92 -61.72 -34.80
C GLU A 298 11.94 -60.65 -35.33
N ALA A 299 11.31 -60.91 -36.49
CA ALA A 299 10.35 -59.98 -37.07
C ALA A 299 9.04 -59.96 -36.28
N GLN A 300 8.63 -61.10 -35.73
CA GLN A 300 7.41 -61.21 -34.95
C GLN A 300 7.51 -60.48 -33.61
N GLU A 301 8.63 -60.65 -32.89
CA GLU A 301 8.88 -59.94 -31.62
C GLU A 301 8.85 -58.42 -31.83
N ARG A 302 9.51 -57.92 -32.88
CA ARG A 302 9.56 -56.48 -33.16
C ARG A 302 8.22 -55.87 -33.55
N ILE A 303 7.38 -56.64 -34.25
CA ILE A 303 6.02 -56.24 -34.61
C ILE A 303 5.13 -56.15 -33.36
N ASP A 304 5.21 -57.13 -32.46
CA ASP A 304 4.40 -57.16 -31.25
C ASP A 304 4.73 -55.97 -30.32
N GLU A 305 6.02 -55.64 -30.17
CA GLU A 305 6.47 -54.45 -29.44
C GLU A 305 5.90 -53.15 -30.03
N GLU A 306 5.97 -52.98 -31.36
CA GLU A 306 5.52 -51.76 -32.00
C GLU A 306 3.97 -51.65 -32.01
N ILE A 307 3.24 -52.77 -32.00
CA ILE A 307 1.78 -52.80 -31.83
C ILE A 307 1.38 -52.35 -30.42
N GLU A 308 2.04 -52.87 -29.38
CA GLU A 308 1.80 -52.43 -28.00
C GLU A 308 2.08 -50.93 -27.84
N LYS A 309 3.19 -50.48 -28.42
CA LYS A 309 3.55 -49.06 -28.45
C LYS A 309 2.50 -48.21 -29.19
N LEU A 310 1.97 -48.68 -30.31
CA LEU A 310 0.89 -48.00 -31.06
C LEU A 310 -0.41 -47.92 -30.24
N LYS A 311 -0.72 -48.92 -29.41
CA LYS A 311 -1.87 -48.90 -28.48
C LYS A 311 -1.72 -47.90 -27.33
N LEU A 312 -0.50 -47.56 -26.93
CA LEU A 312 -0.22 -46.61 -25.86
C LEU A 312 -0.13 -45.16 -26.36
N ILE A 313 0.49 -44.93 -27.52
CA ILE A 313 0.73 -43.58 -28.04
C ILE A 313 -0.56 -42.88 -28.48
N GLU A 314 -0.68 -41.60 -28.18
CA GLU A 314 -1.82 -40.77 -28.61
C GLU A 314 -1.75 -40.50 -30.13
N PRO A 315 -2.85 -40.61 -30.91
CA PRO A 315 -2.82 -40.44 -32.37
C PRO A 315 -2.29 -39.09 -32.88
N ALA A 316 -2.28 -38.06 -32.03
CA ALA A 316 -1.74 -36.74 -32.34
C ALA A 316 -0.21 -36.65 -32.19
N SER A 317 0.44 -37.66 -31.59
CA SER A 317 1.89 -37.68 -31.41
C SER A 317 2.60 -37.94 -32.74
N PRO A 318 3.71 -37.23 -33.05
CA PRO A 318 4.57 -37.54 -34.19
C PRO A 318 5.06 -39.00 -34.19
N GLU A 319 5.24 -39.58 -33.01
CA GLU A 319 5.68 -40.96 -32.80
C GLU A 319 4.64 -41.98 -33.28
N TYR A 320 3.35 -41.61 -33.29
CA TYR A 320 2.27 -42.46 -33.79
C TYR A 320 2.45 -42.74 -35.29
N ASN A 321 2.73 -41.69 -36.07
CA ASN A 321 2.94 -41.80 -37.51
C ASN A 321 4.19 -42.63 -37.86
N VAL A 322 5.26 -42.49 -37.08
CA VAL A 322 6.50 -43.28 -37.26
C VAL A 322 6.23 -44.76 -36.99
N SER A 323 5.60 -45.07 -35.86
CA SER A 323 5.28 -46.45 -35.46
C SER A 323 4.33 -47.11 -36.48
N ARG A 324 3.32 -46.36 -36.95
CA ARG A 324 2.38 -46.80 -38.00
C ARG A 324 3.08 -47.07 -39.32
N ALA A 325 3.93 -46.17 -39.80
CA ALA A 325 4.65 -46.34 -41.05
C ALA A 325 5.59 -47.55 -41.00
N TYR A 326 6.25 -47.76 -39.86
CA TYR A 326 7.12 -48.91 -39.65
C TYR A 326 6.35 -50.24 -39.68
N LEU A 327 5.21 -50.33 -38.99
CA LEU A 327 4.32 -51.48 -39.06
C LEU A 327 3.76 -51.73 -40.47
N ASP A 328 3.45 -50.67 -41.22
CA ASP A 328 2.98 -50.81 -42.60
C ASP A 328 4.07 -51.40 -43.51
N TRP A 329 5.31 -50.94 -43.39
CA TRP A 329 6.45 -51.51 -44.12
C TRP A 329 6.68 -52.98 -43.77
N LEU A 330 6.67 -53.32 -42.48
CA LEU A 330 6.86 -54.69 -42.03
C LEU A 330 5.75 -55.63 -42.53
N THR A 331 4.52 -55.14 -42.70
CA THR A 331 3.40 -55.96 -43.20
C THR A 331 3.29 -56.05 -44.73
N ILE A 332 3.98 -55.19 -45.48
CA ILE A 332 3.98 -55.20 -46.96
C ILE A 332 5.07 -56.15 -47.53
N LEU A 333 6.14 -56.40 -46.78
CA LEU A 333 7.26 -57.23 -47.23
C LEU A 333 6.80 -58.67 -47.53
N PRO A 334 7.27 -59.29 -48.63
CA PRO A 334 6.87 -60.63 -49.04
C PRO A 334 7.63 -61.71 -48.23
N TRP A 335 7.33 -61.79 -46.94
CA TRP A 335 7.95 -62.74 -46.02
C TRP A 335 7.76 -64.19 -46.49
N GLY A 336 8.87 -64.94 -46.60
CA GLY A 336 8.86 -66.34 -47.01
C GLY A 336 8.66 -66.58 -48.51
N VAL A 337 8.69 -65.55 -49.34
CA VAL A 337 8.69 -65.66 -50.80
C VAL A 337 10.12 -65.50 -51.31
N TYR A 338 10.66 -66.58 -51.89
CA TYR A 338 12.01 -66.60 -52.46
C TYR A 338 11.91 -66.77 -53.98
N SER A 339 12.72 -66.02 -54.74
CA SER A 339 12.90 -66.28 -56.17
C SER A 339 13.77 -67.52 -56.39
N LYS A 340 13.56 -68.22 -57.52
CA LYS A 340 14.53 -69.22 -57.98
C LYS A 340 15.74 -68.50 -58.58
N ASP A 341 16.89 -68.69 -57.97
CA ASP A 341 18.15 -68.14 -58.49
C ASP A 341 18.53 -68.77 -59.83
N TYR A 342 18.90 -67.93 -60.79
CA TYR A 342 19.50 -68.34 -62.06
C TYR A 342 21.01 -68.12 -61.97
N PHE A 343 21.76 -69.21 -61.78
CA PHE A 343 23.23 -69.21 -61.73
C PHE A 343 23.86 -69.40 -63.12
N ASP A 344 23.30 -68.80 -64.18
CA ASP A 344 23.90 -68.82 -65.52
C ASP A 344 24.47 -67.44 -65.87
N LEU A 345 25.65 -67.14 -65.29
CA LEU A 345 26.46 -66.00 -65.67
C LEU A 345 27.40 -66.45 -66.80
N LYS A 346 27.18 -65.90 -68.00
CA LYS A 346 28.00 -66.13 -69.20
C LYS A 346 29.26 -65.26 -69.21
#